data_AF-A0A842JF97-F1
#
_entry.id   AF-A0A842JF97-F1
#
_cell.length_a   1.000
_cell.length_b   1.000
_cell.length_c   1.000
_cell.angle_alpha   90.00
_cell.angle_beta   90.00
_cell.angle_gamma   90.00
#
_symmetry.space_group_name_H-M   'P 1'
#
loop_
_entity.id
_entity.type
_entity.pdbx_description
1 polymer ?
#
loop_
_entity_poly.entity_id
_entity_poly.type
_entity_poly.pdbx_seq_one_letter_code
_entity_poly.pdbx_strand_id
1 'polypeptide(L)' 'MKGSATYENEGPRFEAVAAQVKEILSSMGYDFTSKGVCYLHVEEVYSVTPGEHAGEQLA' A
#
# COMPACT_ATOMS: atom_id res chain seq x y z
N MET A 1 0.50 11.69 3.49
CA MET A 1 -0.57 10.97 4.22
C MET A 1 -0.06 10.63 5.60
N LYS A 2 -0.92 10.67 6.61
CA LYS A 2 -0.67 10.22 7.98
C LYS A 2 -1.76 9.24 8.38
N GLY A 3 -1.41 8.28 9.22
CA GLY A 3 -2.33 7.32 9.79
C GLY A 3 -1.57 6.13 10.38
N SER A 4 -2.21 4.98 10.42
CA SER A 4 -1.65 3.75 10.98
C SER A 4 -1.48 2.65 9.94
N ALA A 5 -0.63 1.67 10.25
CA ALA A 5 -0.39 0.51 9.40
C ALA A 5 -0.61 -0.77 10.20
N THR A 6 -1.29 -1.75 9.59
CA THR A 6 -1.31 -3.13 10.07
C THR A 6 -0.56 -4.02 9.10
N TYR A 7 0.06 -5.07 9.63
CA TYR A 7 0.79 -6.06 8.85
C TYR A 7 0.14 -7.43 9.02
N GLU A 8 -0.09 -8.11 7.90
CA GLU A 8 -0.63 -9.47 7.85
C GLU A 8 0.28 -10.32 6.95
N ASN A 9 0.70 -11.50 7.42
CA ASN A 9 1.49 -12.46 6.64
C ASN A 9 0.79 -13.82 6.46
N GLU A 10 -0.45 -13.93 6.93
CA GLU A 10 -1.28 -15.10 6.80
C GLU A 10 -2.75 -14.70 6.77
N GLY A 11 -3.60 -15.63 6.33
CA GLY A 11 -5.05 -15.45 6.28
C GLY A 11 -5.58 -14.94 4.94
N PRO A 12 -6.92 -14.96 4.78
CA PRO A 12 -7.56 -14.84 3.46
C PRO A 12 -7.26 -13.52 2.74
N ARG A 13 -7.11 -12.43 3.50
CA ARG A 13 -6.80 -11.10 2.95
C ARG A 13 -5.39 -11.04 2.38
N PHE A 14 -4.40 -11.53 3.13
CA PHE A 14 -3.02 -11.66 2.67
C PHE A 14 -2.94 -12.55 1.41
N GLU A 15 -3.57 -13.73 1.45
CA GLU A 15 -3.52 -14.70 0.35
C GLU A 15 -4.07 -14.13 -0.97
N ALA A 16 -5.20 -13.42 -0.90
CA ALA A 16 -5.80 -12.79 -2.08
C ALA A 16 -4.88 -11.74 -2.71
N VAL A 17 -4.28 -10.86 -1.89
CA VAL A 17 -3.37 -9.82 -2.38
C VAL A 17 -2.05 -10.44 -2.88
N ALA A 18 -1.50 -11.42 -2.16
CA ALA A 18 -0.27 -12.10 -2.55
C ALA A 18 -0.42 -12.82 -3.91
N ALA A 19 -1.57 -13.43 -4.17
CA ALA A 19 -1.88 -14.05 -5.45
C ALA A 19 -1.90 -13.03 -6.60
N GLN A 20 -2.58 -11.89 -6.40
CA GLN A 20 -2.64 -10.81 -7.40
C GLN A 20 -1.26 -10.23 -7.72
N VAL A 21 -0.47 -9.93 -6.68
CA VAL A 21 0.89 -9.39 -6.87
C VAL A 21 1.80 -10.40 -7.57
N LYS A 22 1.69 -11.69 -7.21
CA LYS A 22 2.44 -12.76 -7.87
C LYS A 22 2.10 -12.84 -9.36
N GLU A 23 0.83 -12.82 -9.72
CA GLU A 23 0.40 -12.83 -11.13
C GLU A 23 1.00 -11.66 -11.91
N ILE A 24 0.87 -10.44 -11.37
CA ILE A 24 1.40 -9.21 -11.98
C ILE A 24 2.92 -9.31 -12.18
N LEU A 25 3.67 -9.66 -11.12
CA LEU A 25 5.13 -9.69 -11.19
C LEU A 25 5.67 -10.86 -12.03
N SER A 26 5.01 -12.02 -11.99
CA SER A 26 5.36 -13.15 -12.87
C SER A 26 5.12 -12.83 -14.34
N SER A 27 4.08 -12.04 -14.69
CA SER A 27 3.87 -11.59 -16.07
C SER A 27 5.00 -10.68 -16.61
N MET A 28 5.72 -10.02 -15.69
CA MET A 28 6.90 -9.21 -16.00
C MET A 28 8.22 -10.00 -15.93
N GLY A 29 8.17 -11.31 -15.70
CA GLY A 29 9.34 -12.20 -15.65
C GLY A 29 10.04 -12.26 -14.29
N TYR A 30 9.43 -11.73 -13.23
CA TYR A 30 9.99 -11.80 -11.88
C TYR A 30 9.55 -13.06 -11.15
N ASP A 31 10.51 -13.76 -10.53
CA ASP A 31 10.24 -14.76 -9.51
C ASP A 31 10.02 -14.05 -8.16
N PHE A 32 8.75 -13.96 -7.75
CA PHE A 32 8.33 -13.18 -6.60
C PHE A 32 7.40 -13.97 -5.68
N THR A 33 7.60 -13.78 -4.37
CA THR A 33 6.72 -14.28 -3.32
C THR A 33 6.56 -13.22 -2.24
N SER A 34 5.31 -12.84 -1.93
CA SER A 34 5.01 -11.89 -0.85
C SER A 34 5.32 -12.51 0.51
N LYS A 35 5.99 -11.74 1.37
CA LYS A 35 6.24 -12.12 2.78
C LYS A 35 5.13 -11.68 3.73
N GLY A 36 4.31 -10.74 3.29
CA GLY A 36 3.19 -10.16 4.01
C GLY A 36 2.60 -8.98 3.22
N VAL A 37 1.55 -8.39 3.76
CA VAL A 37 0.84 -7.24 3.21
C VAL A 37 0.67 -6.20 4.32
N CYS A 38 0.98 -4.95 4.00
CA CYS A 38 0.69 -3.81 4.88
C CYS A 38 -0.62 -3.15 4.44
N TYR A 39 -1.57 -3.01 5.36
CA TYR A 39 -2.77 -2.21 5.17
C TYR A 39 -2.60 -0.87 5.86
N LEU A 40 -2.78 0.21 5.12
CA LEU A 40 -2.69 1.56 5.64
C LEU A 40 -4.10 2.07 5.94
N HIS A 41 -4.35 2.43 7.19
CA HIS A 41 -5.50 3.25 7.55
C HIS A 41 -5.08 4.72 7.43
N VAL A 42 -5.66 5.42 6.46
CA VAL A 42 -5.36 6.82 6.20
C VAL A 42 -6.29 7.68 7.06
N GLU A 43 -5.69 8.51 7.90
CA GLU A 43 -6.41 9.45 8.78
C GLU A 43 -6.37 10.87 8.21
N GLU A 44 -5.25 11.24 7.60
CA GLU A 44 -5.05 12.59 7.06
C GLU A 44 -4.29 12.53 5.73
N VAL A 45 -4.72 13.33 4.75
CA VAL A 45 -4.06 13.50 3.45
C VAL A 45 -3.58 14.94 3.33
N TYR A 46 -2.38 15.12 2.79
CA TYR A 46 -1.74 16.43 2.71
C TYR A 46 -1.29 16.71 1.27
N SER A 47 -1.42 17.97 0.85
CA SER A 47 -0.92 18.46 -0.43
C SER A 47 0.62 18.42 -0.45
N VAL A 48 1.17 17.83 -1.51
CA VAL A 48 2.61 17.87 -1.81
C VAL A 48 2.93 18.84 -2.96
N THR A 49 1.94 19.60 -3.43
CA THR A 49 2.10 20.60 -4.49
C THR A 49 2.91 21.78 -3.94
N PRO A 50 4.04 22.15 -4.56
CA PRO A 50 4.81 23.33 -4.14
C PRO A 50 3.99 24.62 -4.28
N GLY A 51 4.14 25.56 -3.34
CA GLY A 51 3.48 26.87 -3.36
C GLY A 51 2.75 27.20 -2.06
N GLU A 52 1.81 28.15 -2.13
CA GLU A 52 1.04 28.64 -0.99
C GLU A 52 0.29 27.54 -0.21
N HIS A 53 -0.11 26.48 -0.91
CA HIS A 53 -0.88 25.35 -0.37
C HIS A 53 -0.01 24.12 -0.02
N ALA A 54 1.31 24.26 0.03
CA ALA A 54 2.19 23.15 0.36
C ALA A 54 1.95 22.69 1.81
N GLY A 55 1.68 21.39 1.99
CA GLY A 55 1.38 20.81 3.31
C GLY A 55 -0.03 21.08 3.82
N GLU A 56 -0.93 21.63 3.00
CA GLU A 56 -2.34 21.78 3.37
C GLU A 56 -3.03 20.42 3.52
N GLN A 57 -3.86 20.23 4.55
CA GLN A 57 -4.65 19.01 4.73
C GLN A 57 -5.83 19.01 3.75
N LEU A 58 -5.95 17.94 2.96
CA LEU A 58 -6.96 17.77 1.91
C LEU A 58 -8.13 16.89 2.37
N ALA A 59 -7.87 15.94 3.27
CA ALA A 59 -8.82 15.01 3.83
C ALA A 59 -8.33 14.50 5.18
#